data_AF-A0A4P7JSV6-F1
#
_entry.id   AF-A0A4P7JSV6-F1
#
_cell.length_a   1.000
_cell.length_b   1.000
_cell.length_c   1.000
_cell.angle_alpha   90.00
_cell.angle_beta   90.00
_cell.angle_gamma   90.00
#
_symmetry.space_group_name_H-M   'P 1'
#
loop_
_entity.id
_entity.type
_entity.pdbx_description
1 polymer ?
#
loop_
_entity_poly.entity_id
_entity_poly.type
_entity_poly.pdbx_seq_one_letter_code
_entity_poly.pdbx_strand_id
1 'polypeptide(L)'
;MYAQFFNSSDFSFTANQANYQNCIIGGNWLMLVSLVITLACLFISYGVDQYFSIASQVAAHISTVLFAGLFKIGYVIRCVGVHGLGYKVF
;
A
#
# COMPACT_ATOMS: atom_id res chain seq x y z
N MET A 1 6.17 2.26 17.16
CA MET A 1 6.06 2.46 15.69
C MET A 1 4.83 1.72 15.19
N TYR A 2 3.84 2.40 14.59
CA TYR A 2 2.62 1.80 14.04
C TYR A 2 2.91 1.04 12.73
N ALA A 3 3.63 -0.08 12.87
CA ALA A 3 3.84 -1.09 11.83
C ALA A 3 2.89 -2.28 12.06
N GLN A 4 1.68 -2.01 12.57
CA GLN A 4 0.69 -3.05 12.80
C GLN A 4 0.11 -3.48 11.44
N PHE A 5 0.56 -4.64 10.97
CA PHE A 5 -0.03 -5.35 9.82
C PHE A 5 -1.17 -6.29 10.24
N PHE A 6 -1.30 -6.52 11.54
CA PHE A 6 -2.27 -7.39 12.17
C PHE A 6 -2.95 -6.65 13.32
N ASN A 7 -4.22 -6.97 13.56
CA ASN A 7 -5.00 -6.37 14.64
C ASN A 7 -4.42 -6.84 15.98
N SER A 8 -3.72 -5.97 16.70
CA SER A 8 -3.27 -6.29 18.06
C SER A 8 -4.49 -6.21 18.97
N SER A 9 -4.94 -7.37 19.45
CA SER A 9 -6.08 -7.55 20.36
C SER A 9 -5.86 -6.96 21.77
N ASP A 10 -4.70 -6.34 22.03
CA ASP A 10 -4.30 -5.85 23.35
C ASP A 10 -4.91 -4.51 23.77
N PHE A 11 -5.59 -3.80 22.87
CA PHE A 11 -6.18 -2.50 23.19
C PHE A 11 -7.72 -2.56 23.09
N SER A 12 -8.38 -2.24 24.20
CA SER A 12 -9.83 -2.01 24.27
C SER A 12 -10.19 -0.72 23.53
N PHE A 13 -10.17 -0.75 22.21
CA PHE A 13 -10.55 0.37 21.36
C PHE A 13 -12.06 0.59 21.42
N THR A 14 -12.48 1.86 21.51
CA THR A 14 -13.88 2.22 21.23
C THR A 14 -14.20 1.90 19.76
N ALA A 15 -15.46 1.60 19.42
CA ALA A 15 -15.85 1.22 18.05
C ALA A 15 -15.29 2.13 16.94
N ASN A 16 -15.22 3.45 17.18
CA ASN A 16 -14.62 4.41 16.24
C ASN A 16 -13.10 4.24 16.09
N GLN A 17 -12.37 3.97 17.17
CA GLN A 17 -10.92 3.78 17.14
C GLN A 17 -10.54 2.47 16.42
N ALA A 18 -11.36 1.43 16.53
CA ALA A 18 -11.18 0.19 15.77
C ALA A 18 -11.29 0.42 14.25
N ASN A 19 -12.22 1.28 13.81
CA ASN A 19 -12.37 1.63 12.39
C ASN A 19 -11.13 2.37 11.86
N TYR A 20 -10.57 3.30 12.63
CA TYR A 20 -9.32 3.99 12.25
C TYR A 20 -8.11 3.05 12.25
N GLN A 21 -8.04 2.11 13.17
CA GLN A 21 -6.99 1.09 13.18
C GLN A 21 -7.07 0.19 11.94
N ASN A 22 -8.27 -0.23 11.54
CA ASN A 22 -8.50 -0.97 10.30
C ASN A 22 -8.08 -0.14 9.06
N CYS A 23 -8.30 1.17 9.09
CA CYS A 23 -7.85 2.08 8.04
C CYS A 23 -6.31 2.11 7.93
N ILE A 24 -5.58 2.16 9.06
CA ILE A 24 -4.12 2.08 9.08
C ILE A 24 -3.63 0.74 8.53
N ILE A 25 -4.21 -0.37 8.99
CA ILE A 25 -3.84 -1.72 8.54
C ILE A 25 -4.09 -1.86 7.03
N GLY A 26 -5.27 -1.42 6.56
CA GLY A 26 -5.64 -1.42 5.15
C GLY A 26 -4.70 -0.56 4.30
N GLY A 27 -4.37 0.65 4.76
CA GLY A 27 -3.41 1.54 4.09
C GLY A 27 -2.02 0.93 4.00
N ASN A 28 -1.54 0.29 5.07
CA ASN A 28 -0.24 -0.36 5.12
C ASN A 28 -0.17 -1.60 4.21
N TRP A 29 -1.23 -2.40 4.17
CA TRP A 29 -1.36 -3.51 3.21
C TRP A 29 -1.42 -3.01 1.76
N LEU A 30 -2.18 -1.94 1.50
CA LEU A 30 -2.25 -1.34 0.16
C LEU A 30 -0.87 -0.86 -0.30
N MET A 31 -0.10 -0.21 0.58
CA MET A 31 1.27 0.21 0.30
C MET A 31 2.19 -0.99 0.00
N LEU A 32 2.11 -2.06 0.80
CA LEU A 32 2.96 -3.24 0.59
C LEU A 32 2.63 -3.96 -0.72
N VAL A 33 1.33 -4.19 -0.98
CA VAL A 33 0.87 -4.85 -2.21
C VAL A 33 1.24 -4.03 -3.44
N SER A 34 0.99 -2.72 -3.42
CA SER A 34 1.36 -1.84 -4.54
C SER A 34 2.88 -1.82 -4.78
N LEU A 35 3.69 -1.78 -3.73
CA LEU A 35 5.15 -1.87 -3.85
C LEU A 35 5.59 -3.19 -4.52
N VAL A 36 5.05 -4.33 -4.08
CA VAL A 36 5.38 -5.64 -4.65
C VAL A 36 4.98 -5.72 -6.12
N ILE A 37 3.81 -5.20 -6.48
CA ILE A 37 3.35 -5.20 -7.88
C ILE A 37 4.21 -4.26 -8.74
N THR A 38 4.57 -3.07 -8.22
CA THR A 38 5.48 -2.15 -8.92
C THR A 38 6.84 -2.81 -9.17
N LEU A 39 7.41 -3.49 -8.18
CA LEU A 39 8.67 -4.23 -8.33
C LEU A 39 8.54 -5.38 -9.33
N ALA A 40 7.42 -6.11 -9.31
CA ALA A 40 7.15 -7.16 -10.29
C ALA A 40 7.05 -6.61 -11.72
N CYS A 41 6.38 -5.47 -11.92
CA CYS A 41 6.32 -4.81 -13.22
C CYS A 41 7.72 -4.37 -13.69
N LEU A 42 8.53 -3.82 -12.78
CA LEU A 42 9.90 -3.40 -13.07
C LEU A 42 10.78 -4.61 -13.45
N PHE A 43 10.60 -5.74 -12.76
CA PHE A 43 11.28 -6.99 -13.08
C PHE A 43 10.87 -7.55 -14.43
N ILE A 44 9.58 -7.47 -14.78
CA ILE A 44 9.08 -7.88 -16.11
C ILE A 44 9.67 -6.97 -17.21
N SER A 45 9.66 -5.66 -17.00
CA SER A 45 10.12 -4.68 -17.99
C SER A 45 11.64 -4.67 -18.20
N TYR A 46 12.45 -5.01 -17.19
CA TYR A 46 13.91 -4.90 -17.29
C TYR A 46 14.68 -6.20 -17.01
N GLY A 47 14.12 -7.12 -16.24
CA GLY A 47 14.79 -8.36 -15.85
C GLY A 47 14.57 -9.51 -16.82
N VAL A 48 13.37 -9.60 -17.41
CA VAL A 48 12.96 -10.73 -18.28
C VAL A 48 12.33 -10.25 -19.60
N ASP A 49 12.69 -9.05 -20.04
CA ASP A 49 12.22 -8.39 -21.27
C ASP A 49 12.14 -9.34 -22.48
N GLN A 50 13.19 -10.14 -22.69
CA GLN A 50 13.32 -11.11 -23.79
C GLN A 50 12.26 -12.22 -23.85
N TYR A 51 11.54 -12.48 -22.74
CA TYR A 51 10.49 -13.50 -22.68
C TYR A 51 9.08 -12.93 -22.90
N PHE A 52 8.94 -11.61 -22.94
CA PHE A 52 7.66 -10.93 -23.01
C PHE A 52 7.50 -10.16 -24.33
N SER A 53 6.28 -10.16 -24.86
CA SER A 53 5.97 -9.37 -26.05
C SER A 53 5.99 -7.87 -25.75
N ILE A 54 6.17 -7.06 -26.79
CA ILE A 54 6.10 -5.60 -26.70
C ILE A 54 4.77 -5.13 -26.07
N ALA A 55 3.65 -5.78 -26.40
CA ALA A 55 2.35 -5.45 -25.82
C ALA A 55 2.31 -5.65 -24.30
N SER A 56 2.86 -6.76 -23.79
CA SER A 56 2.97 -7.01 -22.35
C SER A 56 3.93 -6.05 -21.65
N GLN A 57 5.00 -5.61 -22.30
CA GLN A 57 5.91 -4.62 -21.74
C GLN A 57 5.24 -3.24 -21.62
N VAL A 58 4.48 -2.82 -22.64
CA VAL A 58 3.69 -1.58 -22.58
C VAL A 58 2.67 -1.64 -21.45
N ALA A 59 1.96 -2.77 -21.31
CA ALA A 59 1.05 -2.97 -20.19
C ALA A 59 1.75 -2.88 -18.83
N ALA A 60 2.89 -3.57 -18.65
CA ALA A 60 3.69 -3.52 -17.42
C ALA A 60 4.17 -2.10 -17.09
N HIS A 61 4.57 -1.33 -18.11
CA HIS A 61 5.03 0.05 -17.92
C HIS A 61 3.91 0.99 -17.49
N ILE A 62 2.71 0.85 -18.07
CA ILE A 62 1.51 1.61 -17.65
C ILE A 62 1.11 1.19 -16.23
N SER A 63 1.07 -0.12 -15.96
CA SER A 63 0.77 -0.66 -14.63
C SER A 63 1.72 -0.11 -13.57
N THR A 64 3.01 0.02 -13.86
CA THR A 64 4.01 0.58 -12.94
C THR A 64 3.61 1.97 -12.43
N VAL A 65 3.16 2.86 -13.32
CA VAL A 65 2.70 4.22 -12.96
C VAL A 65 1.41 4.16 -12.13
N LEU A 66 0.46 3.31 -12.52
CA LEU A 66 -0.80 3.14 -11.80
C LEU A 66 -0.57 2.64 -10.36
N PHE A 67 0.26 1.60 -10.18
CA PHE A 67 0.57 1.05 -8.86
C PHE A 67 1.41 2.00 -8.01
N ALA A 68 2.32 2.78 -8.60
CA ALA A 68 3.01 3.86 -7.90
C ALA A 68 2.03 4.95 -7.39
N GLY A 69 0.98 5.24 -8.16
CA GLY A 69 -0.13 6.10 -7.71
C GLY A 69 -0.89 5.49 -6.53
N LEU A 70 -1.26 4.20 -6.62
CA LEU A 70 -1.93 3.48 -5.53
C LEU A 70 -1.09 3.43 -4.25
N PHE A 71 0.24 3.34 -4.35
CA PHE A 71 1.14 3.42 -3.21
C PHE A 71 0.99 4.75 -2.45
N LYS A 72 0.92 5.88 -3.18
CA LYS A 72 0.67 7.21 -2.56
C LYS A 72 -0.70 7.27 -1.90
N ILE A 73 -1.72 6.67 -2.51
CA ILE A 73 -3.08 6.60 -1.91
C ILE A 73 -3.04 5.78 -0.60
N GLY A 74 -2.34 4.66 -0.57
CA GLY A 74 -2.17 3.84 0.65
C GLY A 74 -1.52 4.62 1.79
N TYR A 75 -0.53 5.46 1.46
CA TYR A 75 0.08 6.36 2.43
C TYR A 75 -0.91 7.39 2.98
N VAL A 76 -1.73 8.01 2.11
CA VAL A 76 -2.76 8.97 2.56
C VAL A 76 -3.78 8.29 3.48
N ILE A 77 -4.24 7.08 3.15
CA ILE A 77 -5.16 6.29 3.99
C ILE A 77 -4.54 6.01 5.36
N ARG A 78 -3.26 5.62 5.39
CA ARG A 78 -2.51 5.45 6.64
C ARG A 78 -2.47 6.74 7.47
N CYS A 79 -2.18 7.88 6.85
CA CYS A 79 -2.16 9.17 7.53
C CYS A 79 -3.54 9.55 8.09
N VAL A 80 -4.62 9.30 7.34
CA VAL A 80 -6.00 9.52 7.80
C VAL A 80 -6.33 8.65 9.01
N GLY A 81 -5.95 7.37 8.99
CA GLY A 81 -6.15 6.47 10.13
C GLY A 81 -5.37 6.91 11.38
N VAL A 82 -4.11 7.32 11.22
CA VAL A 82 -3.28 7.82 12.33
C VAL A 82 -3.83 9.14 12.89
N HIS A 83 -4.26 10.06 12.03
CA HIS A 83 -4.89 11.30 12.43
C HIS A 83 -6.22 11.05 13.17
N GLY A 84 -7.03 10.11 12.69
CA GLY A 84 -8.30 9.71 13.32
C GLY A 84 -8.13 9.05 14.69
N LEU A 85 -6.99 8.41 14.96
CA LEU A 85 -6.63 7.91 16.30
C LEU A 85 -6.15 9.01 17.26
N GLY A 86 -6.10 10.28 16.82
CA GLY A 86 -5.66 11.41 17.64
C GLY A 86 -4.15 11.60 17.72
N TYR A 87 -3.38 10.82 16.95
CA TYR A 87 -1.93 11.00 16.87
C TYR A 87 -1.61 12.16 15.94
N LYS A 88 -1.16 13.28 16.53
CA LYS A 88 -0.58 14.40 15.80
C LYS A 88 0.88 14.09 15.45
N VAL A 89 1.09 13.24 14.46
CA VAL A 89 2.40 13.10 13.81
C VAL A 89 2.48 14.15 12.71
N PHE A 90 3.01 15.32 13.05
CA PHE A 90 3.45 16.33 12.08
C PHE A 90 4.85 15.96 11.57
#